data_AF-A0A8D8MSS2-F1
#
_entry.id   AF-A0A8D8MSS2-F1
#
_cell.length_a   1.000
_cell.length_b   1.000
_cell.length_c   1.000
_cell.angle_alpha   90.00
_cell.angle_beta   90.00
_cell.angle_gamma   90.00
#
_symmetry.space_group_name_H-M   'P 1'
#
loop_
_entity.id
_entity.type
_entity.pdbx_description
1 polymer ?
#
loop_
_entity_poly.entity_id
_entity_poly.type
_entity_poly.pdbx_seq_one_letter_code
_entity_poly.pdbx_strand_id
1 'polypeptide(L)'
;QELVISKEVHDRSAEASTHGNLAVAYQALGAHDMALMHYRAHLNIARELKDTAGEACALLNLGNCLSSRQEFAQAVPYYEQYLMLSQELGDVAAEGKACHFLGYAHYCIGNYR
;
A
#
# COMPACT_ATOMS: atom_id res chain seq x y z
N GLN A 1 -24.60 -16.63 15.06
CA GLN A 1 -23.53 -16.62 14.05
C GLN A 1 -22.99 -15.20 13.81
N GLU A 2 -23.84 -14.17 13.76
CA GLU A 2 -23.41 -12.76 13.57
C GLU A 2 -22.36 -12.25 14.58
N LEU A 3 -22.48 -12.59 15.87
CA LEU A 3 -21.52 -12.15 16.90
C LEU A 3 -20.10 -12.70 16.68
N VAL A 4 -19.97 -13.89 16.08
CA VAL A 4 -18.68 -14.51 15.78
C VAL A 4 -18.03 -13.82 14.58
N ILE A 5 -18.82 -13.57 13.53
CA ILE A 5 -18.37 -12.86 12.32
C ILE A 5 -17.93 -11.43 12.66
N SER A 6 -18.70 -10.73 13.49
CA SER A 6 -18.35 -9.37 13.92
C SER A 6 -17.05 -9.32 14.72
N LYS A 7 -16.78 -10.31 15.58
CA LYS A 7 -15.52 -10.41 16.31
C LYS A 7 -14.35 -10.69 15.37
N GLU A 8 -14.51 -11.65 14.47
CA GLU A 8 -13.47 -12.02 13.51
C GLU A 8 -13.09 -10.85 12.59
N VAL A 9 -14.08 -10.10 12.07
CA VAL A 9 -13.82 -8.89 11.26
C VAL A 9 -13.09 -7.82 12.09
N HIS A 10 -13.49 -7.62 13.35
CA HIS A 10 -12.83 -6.66 14.22
C HIS A 10 -11.38 -7.04 14.51
N ASP A 11 -11.13 -8.31 14.81
CA ASP A 11 -9.80 -8.85 15.08
C ASP A 11 -8.89 -8.70 13.84
N ARG A 12 -9.40 -9.02 12.64
CA ARG A 12 -8.68 -8.83 11.38
C ARG A 12 -8.40 -7.35 11.09
N SER A 13 -9.34 -6.45 11.34
CA SER A 13 -9.12 -5.01 11.13
C SER A 13 -8.04 -4.45 12.08
N ALA A 14 -8.03 -4.90 13.33
CA ALA A 14 -6.98 -4.56 14.29
C ALA A 14 -5.60 -5.14 13.86
N GLU A 15 -5.58 -6.36 13.32
CA GLU A 15 -4.38 -7.00 12.79
C GLU A 15 -3.80 -6.21 11.61
N ALA A 16 -4.63 -5.80 10.64
CA ALA A 16 -4.24 -4.95 9.51
C ALA A 16 -3.56 -3.66 9.98
N SER A 17 -4.20 -2.97 10.92
CA SER A 17 -3.69 -1.72 11.51
C SER A 17 -2.34 -1.93 12.20
N THR A 18 -2.18 -3.05 12.91
CA THR A 18 -0.93 -3.41 13.59
C THR A 18 0.19 -3.65 12.59
N HIS A 19 -0.08 -4.38 11.50
CA HIS A 19 0.88 -4.58 10.42
C HIS A 19 1.28 -3.25 9.76
N GLY A 20 0.32 -2.36 9.48
CA GLY A 20 0.62 -1.03 8.95
C GLY A 20 1.57 -0.22 9.85
N ASN A 21 1.29 -0.19 11.16
CA ASN A 21 2.11 0.53 12.13
C ASN A 21 3.53 -0.06 12.28
N LEU A 22 3.64 -1.39 12.33
CA LEU A 22 4.94 -2.07 12.37
C LEU A 22 5.75 -1.80 11.11
N ALA A 23 5.10 -1.78 9.94
CA ALA A 23 5.77 -1.50 8.68
C ALA A 23 6.40 -0.09 8.68
N VAL A 24 5.65 0.92 9.12
CA VAL A 24 6.15 2.30 9.25
C VAL A 24 7.32 2.37 10.23
N ALA A 25 7.21 1.70 11.38
CA ALA A 25 8.29 1.66 12.38
C ALA A 25 9.56 1.01 11.82
N TYR A 26 9.46 -0.13 11.14
CA TYR A 26 10.61 -0.79 10.52
C TYR A 26 11.21 0.04 9.38
N GLN A 27 10.38 0.72 8.60
CA GLN A 27 10.87 1.63 7.56
C GLN A 27 11.66 2.79 8.17
N ALA A 28 11.19 3.39 9.27
CA ALA A 28 11.92 4.44 9.98
C ALA A 28 13.26 3.96 10.57
N LEU A 29 13.36 2.66 10.90
CA LEU A 29 14.59 2.01 11.35
C LEU A 29 15.53 1.57 10.21
N GLY A 30 15.14 1.76 8.94
CA GLY A 30 15.89 1.27 7.78
C GLY A 30 15.80 -0.25 7.57
N ALA A 31 14.97 -0.96 8.34
CA ALA A 31 14.72 -2.39 8.23
C ALA A 31 13.71 -2.65 7.10
N HIS A 32 14.08 -2.32 5.87
CA HIS A 32 13.14 -2.25 4.75
C HIS A 32 12.51 -3.61 4.38
N ASP A 33 13.22 -4.73 4.51
CA ASP A 33 12.64 -6.05 4.21
C ASP A 33 11.49 -6.40 5.17
N MET A 34 11.66 -6.07 6.46
CA MET A 34 10.60 -6.22 7.47
C MET A 34 9.44 -5.28 7.18
N ALA A 35 9.73 -4.02 6.79
CA ALA A 35 8.69 -3.08 6.40
C ALA A 35 7.83 -3.60 5.23
N LEU A 36 8.48 -4.12 4.18
CA LEU A 36 7.79 -4.70 3.03
C LEU A 36 6.94 -5.92 3.41
N MET A 37 7.46 -6.79 4.28
CA MET A 37 6.70 -7.93 4.80
C MET A 37 5.42 -7.48 5.51
N HIS A 38 5.54 -6.50 6.41
CA HIS A 38 4.40 -5.99 7.16
C HIS A 38 3.41 -5.21 6.29
N TYR A 39 3.85 -4.39 5.33
CA TYR A 39 2.94 -3.74 4.38
C TYR A 39 2.20 -4.74 3.49
N ARG A 40 2.85 -5.84 3.05
CA ARG A 40 2.17 -6.91 2.29
C ARG A 40 1.10 -7.62 3.12
N ALA A 41 1.38 -7.88 4.40
CA ALA A 41 0.39 -8.45 5.31
C ALA A 41 -0.80 -7.50 5.49
N HIS A 42 -0.55 -6.20 5.72
CA HIS A 42 -1.61 -5.18 5.77
C HIS A 42 -2.46 -5.19 4.48
N LEU A 43 -1.83 -5.18 3.31
CA LEU A 43 -2.52 -5.23 2.01
C LEU A 43 -3.43 -6.46 1.89
N ASN A 44 -2.93 -7.64 2.24
CA ASN A 44 -3.70 -8.88 2.14
C ASN A 44 -4.94 -8.84 3.05
N ILE A 45 -4.78 -8.38 4.29
CA ILE A 45 -5.90 -8.29 5.23
C ILE A 45 -6.92 -7.24 4.75
N ALA A 46 -6.47 -6.09 4.26
CA ALA A 46 -7.36 -5.06 3.72
C ALA A 46 -8.22 -5.59 2.56
N ARG A 47 -7.61 -6.38 1.65
CA ARG A 47 -8.34 -7.05 0.56
C ARG A 47 -9.36 -8.06 1.05
N GLU A 48 -9.00 -8.89 2.03
CA GLU A 48 -9.92 -9.86 2.63
C GLU A 48 -11.14 -9.18 3.26
N LEU A 49 -10.92 -8.05 3.92
CA LEU A 49 -11.97 -7.24 4.55
C LEU A 49 -12.73 -6.34 3.57
N LYS A 50 -12.29 -6.26 2.30
CA LYS A 50 -12.77 -5.30 1.30
C LYS A 50 -12.67 -3.85 1.78
N ASP A 51 -11.64 -3.57 2.59
CA ASP A 51 -11.29 -2.23 3.03
C ASP A 51 -10.47 -1.54 1.93
N THR A 52 -11.17 -0.84 1.04
CA THR A 52 -10.55 -0.13 -0.09
C THR A 52 -9.61 0.99 0.35
N ALA A 53 -9.89 1.66 1.47
CA ALA A 53 -9.02 2.71 1.99
C ALA A 53 -7.72 2.13 2.57
N GLY A 54 -7.83 1.02 3.33
CA GLY A 54 -6.68 0.27 3.82
C GLY A 54 -5.83 -0.30 2.69
N GLU A 55 -6.47 -0.84 1.64
CA GLU A 55 -5.78 -1.34 0.45
C GLU A 55 -4.99 -0.24 -0.26
N ALA A 56 -5.64 0.91 -0.54
CA ALA A 56 -4.99 2.07 -1.15
C ALA A 56 -3.77 2.54 -0.35
N CYS A 57 -3.91 2.64 0.98
CA CYS A 57 -2.83 3.03 1.88
C CYS A 57 -1.66 2.04 1.84
N ALA A 58 -1.93 0.73 1.89
CA ALA A 58 -0.90 -0.30 1.85
C ALA A 58 -0.16 -0.33 0.50
N LEU A 59 -0.88 -0.19 -0.63
CA LEU A 59 -0.29 -0.11 -1.97
C LEU A 59 0.66 1.09 -2.10
N LEU A 60 0.21 2.27 -1.69
CA LEU A 60 1.02 3.48 -1.74
C LEU A 60 2.31 3.33 -0.91
N ASN A 61 2.20 2.78 0.29
CA ASN A 61 3.33 2.59 1.19
C ASN A 61 4.32 1.54 0.68
N LEU A 62 3.85 0.45 0.03
CA LEU A 62 4.72 -0.51 -0.64
C LEU A 62 5.53 0.13 -1.76
N GLY A 63 4.86 0.90 -2.63
CA GLY A 63 5.53 1.66 -3.68
C GLY A 63 6.59 2.61 -3.12
N ASN A 64 6.25 3.37 -2.08
CA ASN A 64 7.18 4.31 -1.44
C ASN A 64 8.37 3.61 -0.79
N CYS A 65 8.14 2.49 -0.11
CA CYS A 65 9.22 1.71 0.50
C CYS A 65 10.21 1.19 -0.56
N LEU A 66 9.72 0.72 -1.71
CA LEU A 66 10.57 0.27 -2.83
C LEU A 66 11.29 1.43 -3.51
N SER A 67 10.59 2.55 -3.75
CA SER A 67 11.19 3.77 -4.29
C SER A 67 12.31 4.31 -3.39
N SER A 68 12.16 4.23 -2.05
CA SER A 68 13.21 4.63 -1.10
C SER A 68 14.50 3.80 -1.23
N ARG A 69 14.40 2.58 -1.77
CA ARG A 69 15.52 1.68 -2.06
C ARG A 69 16.01 1.79 -3.50
N GLN A 70 15.51 2.76 -4.26
CA GLN A 70 15.76 2.92 -5.70
C GLN A 70 15.28 1.73 -6.56
N GLU A 71 14.39 0.89 -6.02
CA GLU A 71 13.79 -0.26 -6.71
C GLU A 71 12.53 0.15 -7.49
N PHE A 72 12.67 1.19 -8.31
CA PHE A 72 11.54 1.84 -8.98
C PHE A 72 10.74 0.90 -9.89
N ALA A 73 11.41 -0.02 -10.58
CA ALA A 73 10.74 -1.01 -11.43
C ALA A 73 9.78 -1.92 -10.64
N GLN A 74 10.09 -2.21 -9.37
CA GLN A 74 9.22 -2.98 -8.49
C GLN A 74 8.14 -2.10 -7.84
N ALA A 75 8.37 -0.79 -7.72
CA ALA A 75 7.40 0.16 -7.16
C ALA A 75 6.23 0.45 -8.12
N VAL A 76 6.50 0.54 -9.43
CA VAL A 76 5.51 0.81 -10.49
C VAL A 76 4.20 0.01 -10.34
N PRO A 77 4.21 -1.33 -10.25
CA PRO A 77 2.95 -2.09 -10.17
C PRO A 77 2.11 -1.77 -8.92
N TYR A 78 2.72 -1.30 -7.83
CA TYR A 78 1.98 -0.87 -6.65
C TYR A 78 1.33 0.50 -6.85
N TYR A 79 2.04 1.43 -7.51
CA TYR A 79 1.47 2.73 -7.84
C TYR A 79 0.39 2.63 -8.93
N GLU A 80 0.50 1.71 -9.90
CA GLU A 80 -0.54 1.43 -10.90
C GLU A 80 -1.83 0.91 -10.25
N GLN A 81 -1.71 -0.04 -9.32
CA GLN A 81 -2.86 -0.54 -8.55
C GLN A 81 -3.48 0.56 -7.69
N TYR A 82 -2.66 1.41 -7.05
CA TYR A 82 -3.14 2.55 -6.28
C TYR A 82 -3.87 3.57 -7.17
N LEU A 83 -3.39 3.83 -8.39
CA LEU A 83 -4.08 4.69 -9.37
C LEU A 83 -5.44 4.09 -9.76
N MET A 84 -5.48 2.80 -10.11
CA MET A 84 -6.71 2.10 -10.49
C MET A 84 -7.77 2.23 -9.38
N LEU A 85 -7.39 1.95 -8.14
CA LEU A 85 -8.29 2.05 -7.00
C LEU A 85 -8.74 3.49 -6.73
N SER A 86 -7.84 4.47 -6.91
CA SER A 86 -8.19 5.89 -6.76
C SER A 86 -9.25 6.32 -7.78
N GLN A 87 -9.14 5.82 -9.03
CA GLN A 87 -10.11 6.07 -10.11
C GLN A 87 -11.45 5.40 -9.83
N GLU A 88 -11.44 4.16 -9.34
CA GLU A 88 -12.67 3.45 -8.95
C GLU A 88 -13.44 4.18 -7.84
N LEU A 89 -12.72 4.83 -6.92
CA LEU A 89 -13.29 5.61 -5.82
C LEU A 89 -13.63 7.06 -6.19
N GLY A 90 -13.17 7.54 -7.36
CA GLY A 90 -13.29 8.94 -7.77
C GLY A 90 -12.51 9.92 -6.89
N ASP A 91 -11.44 9.46 -6.22
CA ASP A 91 -10.59 10.30 -5.38
C ASP A 91 -9.52 10.99 -6.24
N VAL A 92 -9.86 12.16 -6.75
CA VAL A 92 -9.00 13.00 -7.60
C VAL A 92 -7.68 13.36 -6.90
N ALA A 93 -7.67 13.51 -5.58
CA ALA A 93 -6.45 13.82 -4.83
C ALA A 93 -5.52 12.61 -4.75
N ALA A 94 -6.09 11.42 -4.55
CA ALA A 94 -5.35 10.16 -4.57
C ALA A 94 -4.81 9.85 -5.98
N GLU A 95 -5.60 10.08 -7.02
CA GLU A 95 -5.17 9.96 -8.43
C GLU A 95 -3.98 10.85 -8.74
N GLY A 96 -4.03 12.14 -8.35
CA GLY A 96 -2.93 13.07 -8.56
C GLY A 96 -1.63 12.62 -7.89
N LYS A 97 -1.72 12.06 -6.67
CA LYS A 97 -0.59 11.45 -5.98
C LYS A 97 -0.06 10.24 -6.75
N ALA A 98 -0.95 9.35 -7.20
CA ALA A 98 -0.57 8.15 -7.94
C ALA A 98 0.19 8.50 -9.23
N CYS A 99 -0.33 9.45 -10.01
CA CYS A 99 0.31 9.96 -11.22
C CYS A 99 1.69 10.59 -10.92
N HIS A 100 1.81 11.35 -9.83
CA HIS A 100 3.10 11.91 -9.41
C HIS A 100 4.13 10.81 -9.13
N PHE A 101 3.78 9.81 -8.32
CA PHE A 101 4.69 8.72 -7.97
C PHE A 101 5.03 7.83 -9.16
N LEU A 102 4.06 7.53 -10.03
CA LEU A 102 4.30 6.80 -11.28
C LEU A 102 5.25 7.57 -12.19
N GLY A 103 4.98 8.86 -12.44
CA GLY A 103 5.84 9.70 -13.28
C GLY A 103 7.27 9.76 -12.75
N TYR A 104 7.43 9.90 -11.43
CA TYR A 104 8.75 9.86 -10.79
C TYR A 104 9.43 8.49 -10.96
N ALA A 105 8.72 7.38 -10.71
CA ALA A 105 9.27 6.04 -10.89
C ALA A 105 9.69 5.78 -12.34
N HIS A 106 8.86 6.16 -13.32
CA HIS A 106 9.16 6.05 -14.75
C HIS A 106 10.37 6.89 -15.17
N TYR A 107 10.48 8.12 -14.65
CA TYR A 107 11.65 8.96 -14.84
C TYR A 107 12.93 8.27 -14.32
N CYS A 108 12.89 7.71 -13.12
CA CYS A 108 14.05 7.05 -12.52
C CYS A 108 14.49 5.76 -13.23
N ILE A 109 13.58 5.02 -13.87
CA ILE A 109 13.93 3.85 -14.69
C ILE A 109 14.33 4.22 -16.13
N GLY A 110 14.32 5.52 -16.49
CA GLY A 110 14.64 5.99 -17.84
C GLY A 110 13.58 5.63 -18.89
N ASN A 111 12.34 5.38 -18.47
CA ASN A 111 11.24 5.09 -19.37
C ASN A 111 10.49 6.38 -19.70
N TYR A 112 10.96 7.10 -20.73
CA TYR A 112 10.48 8.43 -21.14
C TYR A 112 9.33 8.40 -22.17
N ARG A 113 8.63 7.29 -22.31
CA ARG A 113 7.53 7.11 -23.26
C ARG A 113 6.19 7.38 -22.61
#